data_AF-A0A521KWG8-F1
#
_entry.id   AF-A0A521KWG8-F1
#
_cell.length_a   1.000
_cell.length_b   1.000
_cell.length_c   1.000
_cell.angle_alpha   90.00
_cell.angle_beta   90.00
_cell.angle_gamma   90.00
#
_symmetry.space_group_name_H-M   'P 1'
#
loop_
_entity.id
_entity.type
_entity.pdbx_description
1 polymer ?
#
loop_
_entity_poly.entity_id
_entity_poly.type
_entity_poly.pdbx_seq_one_letter_code
_entity_poly.pdbx_strand_id
1 'polypeptide(L)'
;YFHNCLYEKLWKDNRRRHVDTFSTAQLLHTYPPDYKVIFVGDASMSPYEIAYPGGSVEHWNEEAGQVWIQRMADTYRSMVWLNPVPERHWSYTPSIQLLQQLSSNRMFPLTLGGLDSAMKELNK
;
A
#
# COMPACT_ATOMS: atom_id res chain seq x y z
N TYR A 1 4.78 -9.12 0.71
CA TYR A 1 5.39 -8.36 -0.40
C TYR A 1 4.40 -8.26 -1.56
N PHE A 2 4.46 -7.19 -2.35
CA PHE A 2 3.75 -7.01 -3.63
C PHE A 2 4.66 -6.24 -4.60
N HIS A 3 4.29 -6.16 -5.88
CA HIS A 3 5.03 -5.39 -6.90
C HIS A 3 4.19 -4.16 -7.29
N ASN A 4 4.76 -2.97 -7.12
CA ASN A 4 4.15 -1.66 -7.38
C ASN A 4 2.89 -1.35 -6.56
N CYS A 5 1.77 -2.01 -6.84
CA CYS A 5 0.50 -1.84 -6.12
C CYS A 5 0.04 -3.13 -5.44
N LEU A 6 -0.83 -2.99 -4.44
CA LEU A 6 -1.49 -4.12 -3.81
C LEU A 6 -2.63 -4.61 -4.71
N TYR A 7 -2.65 -5.92 -4.99
CA TYR A 7 -3.73 -6.57 -5.72
C TYR A 7 -4.26 -7.78 -4.93
N GLU A 8 -4.74 -8.82 -5.61
CA GLU A 8 -5.42 -9.96 -5.00
C GLU A 8 -4.47 -11.01 -4.39
N LYS A 9 -3.16 -10.92 -4.67
CA LYS A 9 -2.12 -11.82 -4.15
C LYS A 9 -0.96 -11.06 -3.50
N LEU A 10 -0.45 -11.65 -2.43
CA LEU A 10 0.73 -11.23 -1.69
C LEU A 10 1.75 -12.36 -1.65
N TRP A 11 3.03 -12.03 -1.78
CA TRP A 11 4.12 -12.98 -1.56
C TRP A 11 4.56 -12.98 -0.09
N LYS A 12 4.84 -14.16 0.47
CA LYS A 12 5.42 -14.31 1.80
C LYS A 12 6.89 -13.91 1.86
N ASP A 13 7.64 -14.13 0.77
CA ASP A 13 9.08 -13.88 0.68
C ASP A 13 9.42 -12.90 -0.46
N ASN A 14 10.40 -12.02 -0.25
CA ASN A 14 10.84 -11.02 -1.23
C ASN A 14 11.48 -11.64 -2.49
N ARG A 15 11.93 -12.90 -2.44
CA ARG A 15 12.36 -13.68 -3.60
C ARG A 15 11.24 -13.83 -4.63
N ARG A 16 9.98 -13.51 -4.26
CA ARG A 16 8.80 -13.44 -5.14
C ARG A 16 8.62 -14.69 -6.01
N ARG A 17 9.05 -15.86 -5.52
CA ARG A 17 8.85 -17.14 -6.21
C ARG A 17 7.36 -17.45 -6.26
N HIS A 18 6.87 -17.94 -7.40
CA HIS A 18 5.45 -18.20 -7.68
C HIS A 18 4.73 -19.12 -6.67
N VAL A 19 5.46 -19.84 -5.82
CA VAL A 19 4.94 -20.93 -4.99
C VAL A 19 4.39 -20.44 -3.63
N ASP A 20 4.86 -19.30 -3.11
CA ASP A 20 4.53 -18.85 -1.75
C ASP A 20 3.69 -17.56 -1.74
N THR A 21 2.59 -17.57 -2.51
CA THR A 21 1.59 -16.50 -2.48
C THR A 21 0.41 -16.85 -1.58
N PHE A 22 -0.28 -15.83 -1.08
CA PHE A 22 -1.57 -15.96 -0.37
C PHE A 22 -2.49 -14.81 -0.77
N SER A 23 -3.79 -15.00 -0.56
CA SER A 23 -4.80 -14.03 -1.00
C SER A 23 -4.85 -12.81 -0.09
N THR A 24 -4.92 -11.61 -0.68
CA THR A 24 -5.18 -10.37 0.05
C THR A 24 -6.56 -10.39 0.72
N ALA A 25 -7.57 -10.99 0.08
CA ALA A 25 -8.88 -11.19 0.70
C ALA A 25 -8.82 -12.12 1.91
N GLN A 26 -7.99 -13.17 1.86
CA GLN A 26 -7.76 -14.03 3.02
C GLN A 26 -7.10 -13.24 4.15
N LEU A 27 -6.12 -12.37 3.87
CA LEU A 27 -5.50 -11.50 4.88
C LEU A 27 -6.55 -10.61 5.56
N LEU A 28 -7.39 -9.95 4.77
CA LEU A 28 -8.47 -9.09 5.27
C LEU A 28 -9.44 -9.83 6.21
N HIS A 29 -9.71 -11.11 5.96
CA HIS A 29 -10.57 -11.94 6.82
C HIS A 29 -9.83 -12.62 7.99
N THR A 30 -8.50 -12.61 7.99
CA THR A 30 -7.70 -13.31 9.01
C THR A 30 -7.40 -12.42 10.21
N TYR A 31 -7.11 -11.14 9.98
CA TYR A 31 -6.71 -10.21 11.04
C TYR A 31 -7.82 -9.24 11.39
N PRO A 32 -8.12 -9.03 12.70
CA PRO A 32 -9.16 -8.11 13.13
C PRO A 32 -8.80 -6.63 12.85
N PRO A 33 -9.81 -5.73 12.85
CA PRO A 33 -9.65 -4.31 12.48
C PRO A 33 -8.70 -3.47 13.36
N ASP A 34 -8.33 -3.96 14.54
CA ASP A 34 -7.43 -3.30 15.51
C ASP A 34 -5.94 -3.54 15.20
N TYR A 35 -5.64 -4.35 14.19
CA TYR A 35 -4.27 -4.52 13.71
C TYR A 35 -3.71 -3.22 13.10
N LYS A 36 -2.42 -3.00 13.36
CA LYS A 36 -1.66 -1.89 12.79
C LYS A 36 -1.02 -2.32 11.47
N VAL A 37 -1.34 -1.61 10.40
CA VAL A 37 -0.82 -1.89 9.05
C VAL A 37 0.16 -0.80 8.65
N ILE A 38 1.34 -1.22 8.22
CA ILE A 38 2.39 -0.33 7.74
C ILE A 38 2.76 -0.76 6.32
N PHE A 39 2.39 0.04 5.34
CA PHE A 39 2.92 -0.09 3.99
C PHE A 39 4.30 0.56 3.93
N VAL A 40 5.23 -0.07 3.20
CA VAL A 40 6.57 0.46 2.97
C VAL A 40 6.88 0.36 1.49
N GLY A 41 7.05 1.50 0.82
CA GLY A 41 7.31 1.56 -0.62
C GLY A 41 7.31 3.00 -1.14
N ASP A 42 7.95 3.21 -2.28
CA ASP A 42 8.11 4.54 -2.90
C ASP A 42 6.82 5.13 -3.49
N ALA A 43 5.74 4.33 -3.56
CA ALA A 43 4.46 4.69 -4.17
C ALA A 43 4.63 5.21 -5.61
N SER A 44 5.73 4.84 -6.27
CA SER A 44 6.13 5.37 -7.58
C SER A 44 5.88 4.31 -8.64
N MET A 45 4.78 4.47 -9.35
CA MET A 45 4.35 3.57 -10.43
C MET A 45 3.53 4.34 -11.47
N SER A 46 3.15 3.68 -12.57
CA SER A 46 2.18 4.26 -13.49
C SER A 46 0.84 4.45 -12.77
N PRO A 47 0.18 5.62 -12.85
CA PRO A 47 -1.16 5.80 -12.26
C PRO A 47 -2.18 4.77 -12.76
N TYR A 48 -1.98 4.20 -13.94
CA TYR A 48 -2.84 3.16 -14.50
C TYR A 48 -2.82 1.86 -13.67
N GLU A 49 -1.67 1.52 -13.06
CA GLU A 49 -1.53 0.36 -12.16
C GLU A 49 -2.45 0.48 -10.94
N ILE A 50 -2.79 1.71 -10.54
CA ILE A 50 -3.66 2.00 -9.39
C ILE A 50 -5.13 2.10 -9.83
N ALA A 51 -5.41 2.85 -10.90
CA ALA A 51 -6.76 3.32 -11.21
C ALA A 51 -7.61 2.33 -12.03
N TYR A 52 -7.01 1.39 -12.77
CA TYR A 52 -7.74 0.57 -13.75
C TYR A 52 -7.58 -0.95 -13.53
N PRO A 53 -8.63 -1.75 -13.79
CA PRO A 53 -8.48 -3.19 -14.03
C PRO A 53 -7.50 -3.48 -15.17
N GLY A 54 -6.77 -4.58 -15.07
CA GLY A 54 -5.72 -4.94 -16.03
C GLY A 54 -4.49 -4.02 -16.01
N GLY A 55 -4.39 -3.10 -15.05
CA GLY A 55 -3.26 -2.19 -14.89
C GLY A 55 -2.00 -2.86 -14.34
N SER A 56 -2.10 -4.02 -13.68
CA SER A 56 -0.95 -4.74 -13.11
C SER A 56 0.06 -5.16 -14.20
N VAL A 57 1.35 -4.99 -13.89
CA VAL A 57 2.45 -5.37 -14.78
C VAL A 57 2.81 -6.86 -14.72
N GLU A 58 2.38 -7.57 -13.68
CA GLU A 58 2.72 -8.98 -13.46
C GLU A 58 1.66 -9.94 -14.03
N HIS A 59 0.40 -9.50 -14.09
CA HIS A 59 -0.75 -10.33 -14.44
C HIS A 59 -1.98 -9.47 -14.74
N TRP A 60 -3.03 -10.07 -15.30
CA TRP A 60 -4.33 -9.42 -15.40
C TRP A 60 -5.02 -9.36 -14.03
N ASN A 61 -5.19 -8.16 -13.47
CA ASN A 61 -5.97 -7.94 -12.24
C ASN A 61 -7.42 -7.57 -12.59
N GLU A 62 -8.38 -8.36 -12.12
CA GLU A 62 -9.82 -8.10 -12.32
C GLU A 62 -10.29 -6.80 -11.64
N GLU A 63 -9.68 -6.47 -10.49
CA GLU A 63 -10.00 -5.27 -9.72
C GLU A 63 -8.81 -4.32 -9.68
N ALA A 64 -9.07 -3.03 -9.87
CA ALA A 64 -8.05 -1.98 -9.83
C ALA A 64 -7.31 -1.94 -8.48
N GLY A 65 -6.03 -1.55 -8.48
CA GLY A 65 -5.21 -1.48 -7.27
C GLY A 65 -5.82 -0.57 -6.19
N GLN A 66 -6.46 0.54 -6.59
CA GLN A 66 -7.16 1.44 -5.67
C GLN A 66 -8.25 0.74 -4.85
N VAL A 67 -8.91 -0.27 -5.40
CA VAL A 67 -9.97 -1.02 -4.70
C VAL A 67 -9.36 -1.79 -3.53
N TRP A 68 -8.19 -2.41 -3.73
CA TRP A 68 -7.49 -3.16 -2.69
C TRP A 68 -6.92 -2.23 -1.61
N ILE A 69 -6.33 -1.10 -1.99
CA ILE A 69 -5.83 -0.12 -1.03
C ILE A 69 -6.98 0.46 -0.20
N GLN A 70 -8.12 0.80 -0.84
CA GLN A 70 -9.30 1.30 -0.13
C GLN A 70 -9.85 0.26 0.85
N ARG A 71 -9.95 -1.01 0.45
CA ARG A 71 -10.36 -2.10 1.36
C ARG A 71 -9.45 -2.22 2.57
N MET A 72 -8.14 -2.08 2.39
CA MET A 72 -7.19 -2.09 3.51
C MET A 72 -7.43 -0.90 4.45
N ALA A 73 -7.63 0.30 3.90
CA ALA A 73 -7.89 1.50 4.69
C ALA A 73 -9.24 1.45 5.43
N ASP A 74 -10.26 0.85 4.83
CA ASP A 74 -11.60 0.67 5.42
C ASP A 74 -11.59 -0.40 6.52
N THR A 75 -10.77 -1.46 6.35
CA THR A 75 -10.70 -2.58 7.29
C THR A 75 -9.82 -2.26 8.49
N TYR A 76 -8.66 -1.65 8.27
CA TYR A 76 -7.66 -1.37 9.32
C TYR A 76 -7.60 0.13 9.61
N ARG A 77 -8.15 0.52 10.76
CA ARG A 77 -8.21 1.94 11.17
C ARG A 77 -6.80 2.53 11.35
N SER A 78 -5.88 1.72 11.84
CA SER A 78 -4.48 2.08 12.06
C SER A 78 -3.63 1.63 10.86
N MET A 79 -3.81 2.32 9.72
CA MET A 79 -3.03 2.09 8.51
C MET A 79 -2.21 3.33 8.14
N VAL A 80 -0.90 3.14 7.94
CA VAL A 80 0.02 4.20 7.46
C VAL A 80 0.86 3.72 6.28
N TRP A 81 1.41 4.67 5.52
CA TRP A 81 2.35 4.41 4.44
C TRP A 81 3.68 5.10 4.70
N LEU A 82 4.79 4.36 4.67
CA LEU A 82 6.14 4.89 4.77
C LEU A 82 6.77 4.98 3.39
N ASN A 83 7.08 6.19 2.95
CA ASN A 83 7.61 6.46 1.61
C ASN A 83 9.08 6.92 1.66
N PRO A 84 10.04 6.18 1.06
CA PRO A 84 11.46 6.56 1.00
C PRO A 84 11.77 7.71 0.02
N VAL A 85 10.84 8.08 -0.86
CA VAL A 85 11.01 9.22 -1.76
C VAL A 85 11.03 10.51 -0.92
N PRO A 86 11.97 11.45 -1.16
CA PRO A 86 11.96 12.74 -0.49
C PRO A 86 10.62 13.48 -0.66
N GLU A 87 10.03 13.98 0.42
CA GLU A 87 8.67 14.60 0.42
C GLU A 87 8.49 15.70 -0.62
N ARG A 88 9.55 16.48 -0.86
CA ARG A 88 9.54 17.52 -1.91
C ARG A 88 9.21 17.00 -3.31
N HIS A 89 9.35 15.69 -3.56
CA HIS A 89 9.01 15.08 -4.85
C HIS A 89 7.57 14.56 -4.92
N TRP A 90 6.88 14.40 -3.78
CA TRP A 90 5.56 13.76 -3.74
C TRP A 90 4.52 14.53 -4.55
N SER A 91 4.57 15.87 -4.52
CA SER A 91 3.68 16.72 -5.30
C SER A 91 3.88 16.64 -6.81
N TYR A 92 5.03 16.14 -7.27
CA TYR A 92 5.37 16.00 -8.69
C TYR A 92 5.16 14.58 -9.22
N THR A 93 4.84 13.61 -8.36
CA THR A 93 4.62 12.21 -8.74
C THR A 93 3.15 11.84 -8.54
N PRO A 94 2.34 11.77 -9.62
CA PRO A 94 0.89 11.57 -9.50
C PRO A 94 0.48 10.30 -8.75
N SER A 95 1.21 9.19 -8.91
CA SER A 95 0.93 7.94 -8.18
C SER A 95 1.15 8.06 -6.67
N ILE A 96 2.14 8.86 -6.24
CA ILE A 96 2.34 9.16 -4.81
C ILE A 96 1.15 9.94 -4.27
N GLN A 97 0.66 10.95 -5.02
CA GLN A 97 -0.52 11.73 -4.61
C GLN A 97 -1.76 10.85 -4.48
N LEU A 98 -2.00 9.96 -5.44
CA LEU A 98 -3.11 9.01 -5.39
C LEU A 98 -3.02 8.09 -4.18
N LEU A 99 -1.86 7.47 -3.94
CA LEU A 99 -1.69 6.58 -2.78
C LEU A 99 -1.74 7.31 -1.45
N GLN A 100 -1.29 8.57 -1.39
CA GLN A 100 -1.44 9.42 -0.21
C GLN A 100 -2.92 9.67 0.10
N GLN A 101 -3.73 9.98 -0.91
CA GLN A 101 -5.17 10.17 -0.77
C GLN A 101 -5.89 8.88 -0.34
N LEU A 102 -5.59 7.75 -1.01
CA LEU A 102 -6.16 6.44 -0.67
C LEU A 102 -5.75 5.98 0.74
N SER A 103 -4.58 6.38 1.20
CA SER A 103 -4.12 6.14 2.58
C SER A 103 -4.67 7.17 3.57
N SER A 104 -5.72 7.91 3.22
CA SER A 104 -6.35 8.96 4.05
C SER A 104 -5.36 10.03 4.55
N ASN A 105 -4.38 10.39 3.73
CA ASN A 105 -3.28 11.31 4.05
C ASN A 105 -2.36 10.85 5.20
N ARG A 106 -2.37 9.55 5.54
CA ARG A 106 -1.46 8.94 6.52
C ARG A 106 -0.19 8.37 5.87
N MET A 107 0.43 9.17 4.99
CA MET A 107 1.72 8.85 4.36
C MET A 107 2.81 9.70 5.03
N PHE A 108 3.90 9.05 5.43
CA PHE A 108 5.02 9.66 6.16
C PHE A 108 6.35 9.33 5.47
N PRO A 109 7.34 10.23 5.53
CA PRO A 109 8.66 9.96 4.96
C PRO A 109 9.38 8.85 5.73
N LEU A 110 10.18 8.05 5.03
CA LEU A 110 11.05 7.06 5.68
C LEU A 110 12.31 7.72 6.26
N THR A 111 12.10 8.59 7.26
CA THR A 111 13.14 9.25 8.06
C THR A 111 12.87 8.99 9.55
N LEU A 112 13.82 9.28 10.43
CA LEU A 112 13.60 9.14 11.88
C LEU A 112 12.36 9.94 12.37
N GLY A 113 12.19 11.17 11.89
CA GLY A 113 11.03 12.00 12.25
C GLY A 113 9.71 11.51 11.64
N GLY A 114 9.75 10.97 10.42
CA GLY A 114 8.58 10.37 9.79
C GLY A 114 8.14 9.08 10.46
N LEU A 115 9.09 8.24 10.91
CA LEU A 115 8.81 7.05 11.71
C LEU A 115 8.14 7.41 13.04
N ASP A 116 8.66 8.42 13.76
CA ASP A 116 8.04 8.88 15.01
C ASP A 116 6.60 9.39 14.78
N SER A 117 6.38 10.17 13.72
CA SER A 117 5.05 10.66 13.34
C SER A 117 4.09 9.52 12.97
N ALA A 118 4.56 8.54 12.19
CA ALA A 118 3.78 7.37 11.81
C ALA A 118 3.38 6.52 13.04
N MET A 119 4.30 6.32 13.99
CA MET A 119 4.01 5.58 15.22
C MET A 119 3.01 6.32 16.11
N LYS A 120 3.07 7.65 16.18
CA LYS A 120 2.06 8.47 16.86
C LYS A 120 0.68 8.31 16.22
N GLU A 121 0.61 8.32 14.89
CA GLU A 121 -0.65 8.11 14.16
C GLU A 121 -1.25 6.73 14.42
N LEU A 122 -0.42 5.69 14.43
CA LEU A 122 -0.84 4.31 14.73
C LEU A 122 -1.29 4.08 16.18
N ASN A 123 -1.08 5.05 17.09
CA ASN A 123 -1.46 4.96 18.50
C ASN A 123 -2.69 5.83 18.85
N LYS A 124 -3.29 6.49 17.86
CA LYS A 124 -4.58 7.20 18.02
C LYS A 124 -5.75 6.22 17.94
#